data_AF-A0ABD2HLF5-F1
#
_entry.id   AF-A0ABD2HLF5-F1
#
_cell.length_a   1.000
_cell.length_b   1.000
_cell.length_c   1.000
_cell.angle_alpha   90.00
_cell.angle_beta   90.00
_cell.angle_gamma   90.00
#
_symmetry.space_group_name_H-M   'P 1'
#
loop_
_entity.id
_entity.type
_entity.pdbx_description
1 polymer ?
#
loop_
_entity_poly.entity_id
_entity_poly.type
_entity_poly.pdbx_seq_one_letter_code
_entity_poly.pdbx_strand_id
1 'polypeptide(L)'
;MRVRKYDHITPILKSLHWLPVELRIEYKVSLLTYQCIHGTAPPYLKELLTPHTSLQTSRSSKANLLKPPRTKLRTMGDRAFCSAAPSLWNALPDHLRAPQTVDAFKNGLKTHLFNRAFS
;
A
#
# COMPACT_ATOMS: atom_id res chain seq x y z
N MET A 1 18.10 -4.87 -26.68
CA MET A 1 18.94 -3.92 -25.89
C MET A 1 20.05 -4.72 -25.23
N ARG A 2 21.32 -4.44 -25.53
CA ARG A 2 22.46 -5.17 -24.96
C ARG A 2 22.99 -4.35 -23.78
N VAL A 3 22.93 -4.91 -22.58
CA VAL A 3 23.28 -4.24 -21.32
C VAL A 3 24.62 -4.81 -20.84
N ARG A 4 25.54 -3.96 -20.39
CA ARG A 4 26.83 -4.38 -19.81
C ARG A 4 26.64 -4.77 -18.35
N LYS A 5 27.52 -5.63 -17.82
CA LYS A 5 27.44 -6.16 -16.44
C LYS A 5 27.35 -5.08 -15.35
N TYR A 6 27.96 -3.92 -15.58
CA TYR A 6 28.06 -2.83 -14.62
C TYR A 6 27.14 -1.64 -14.94
N ASP A 7 26.28 -1.76 -15.95
CA ASP A 7 25.29 -0.73 -16.23
C ASP A 7 24.23 -0.70 -15.12
N HIS A 8 23.72 0.48 -14.80
CA HIS A 8 22.64 0.62 -13.83
C HIS A 8 21.40 -0.15 -14.29
N ILE A 9 20.79 -0.93 -13.39
CA ILE A 9 19.59 -1.73 -13.70
C ILE A 9 18.32 -0.87 -13.81
N THR A 10 18.28 0.29 -13.15
CA THR A 10 17.14 1.23 -13.11
C THR A 10 16.50 1.53 -14.47
N PRO A 11 17.24 1.93 -15.53
CA PRO A 11 16.65 2.16 -16.86
C PRO A 11 15.97 0.92 -17.45
N ILE A 12 16.49 -0.28 -17.17
CA ILE A 12 15.92 -1.55 -17.66
C ILE A 12 14.62 -1.84 -16.91
N LEU A 13 14.63 -1.72 -15.58
CA LEU A 13 13.41 -1.87 -14.78
C LEU A 13 12.33 -0.89 -15.22
N LYS A 14 12.69 0.36 -15.52
CA LYS A 14 11.78 1.36 -16.08
C LYS A 14 11.24 0.94 -17.44
N SER A 15 12.09 0.51 -18.38
CA SER A 15 11.68 0.08 -19.72
C SER A 15 10.77 -1.15 -19.73
N LEU A 16 10.95 -2.07 -18.77
CA LEU A 16 10.14 -3.28 -18.63
C LEU A 16 8.87 -3.03 -17.80
N HIS A 17 8.69 -1.81 -17.30
CA HIS A 17 7.61 -1.45 -16.39
C HIS A 17 7.59 -2.35 -15.13
N TRP A 18 8.78 -2.67 -14.61
CA TRP A 18 8.98 -3.53 -13.45
C TRP A 18 9.20 -2.70 -12.17
N LEU A 19 8.37 -2.96 -11.16
CA LEU A 19 8.55 -2.42 -9.82
C LEU A 19 9.77 -3.03 -9.13
N PRO A 20 10.62 -2.21 -8.47
CA PRO A 20 11.62 -2.69 -7.52
C PRO A 20 11.01 -3.57 -6.41
N VAL A 21 11.81 -4.46 -5.83
CA VAL A 21 11.35 -5.46 -4.84
C VAL A 21 10.66 -4.80 -3.65
N GLU A 22 11.23 -3.71 -3.13
CA GLU A 22 10.67 -2.95 -2.00
C GLU A 22 9.24 -2.48 -2.29
N LEU A 23 9.02 -1.89 -3.47
CA LEU A 23 7.69 -1.42 -3.88
C LEU A 23 6.72 -2.57 -4.18
N ARG A 24 7.21 -3.75 -4.58
CA ARG A 24 6.35 -4.94 -4.71
C ARG A 24 5.84 -5.43 -3.37
N ILE A 25 6.64 -5.29 -2.30
CA ILE A 25 6.20 -5.61 -0.94
C ILE A 25 5.08 -4.64 -0.54
N GLU A 26 5.29 -3.34 -0.74
CA GLU A 26 4.26 -2.32 -0.47
C GLU A 26 2.98 -2.55 -1.27
N TYR A 27 3.11 -2.92 -2.55
CA TYR A 27 1.98 -3.27 -3.40
C TYR A 27 1.15 -4.41 -2.80
N LYS A 28 1.80 -5.50 -2.39
CA LYS A 28 1.12 -6.67 -1.82
C LYS A 28 0.46 -6.36 -0.48
N VAL A 29 1.13 -5.62 0.40
CA VAL A 29 0.56 -5.21 1.69
C VAL A 29 -0.64 -4.30 1.48
N SER A 30 -0.54 -3.31 0.59
CA SER A 30 -1.64 -2.39 0.29
C SER A 30 -2.83 -3.09 -0.38
N LEU A 31 -2.58 -4.05 -1.27
CA LEU A 31 -3.63 -4.88 -1.88
C LEU A 31 -4.36 -5.75 -0.85
N LEU A 32 -3.62 -6.38 0.06
CA LEU A 32 -4.23 -7.16 1.13
C LEU A 32 -5.04 -6.26 2.08
N THR A 33 -4.54 -5.05 2.35
CA THR A 33 -5.24 -4.02 3.14
C THR A 33 -6.55 -3.60 2.48
N TYR A 34 -6.54 -3.36 1.17
CA TYR A 34 -7.73 -3.07 0.38
C TYR A 34 -8.79 -4.17 0.54
N GLN A 35 -8.37 -5.43 0.40
CA GLN A 35 -9.26 -6.59 0.55
C GLN A 35 -9.84 -6.71 1.97
N CYS A 36 -9.09 -6.30 3.00
CA CYS A 36 -9.59 -6.26 4.37
C CYS A 36 -10.68 -5.19 4.54
N ILE A 37 -10.47 -4.00 3.99
CA ILE A 37 -11.42 -2.87 4.09
C ILE A 37 -12.70 -3.16 3.29
N HIS A 38 -12.58 -3.67 2.06
CA HIS A 38 -13.70 -3.87 1.14
C HIS A 38 -14.34 -5.27 1.22
N GLY A 39 -14.03 -6.03 2.27
CA GLY A 39 -14.83 -7.20 2.63
C GLY A 39 -14.42 -8.54 2.02
N THR A 40 -13.43 -8.61 1.13
CA THR A 40 -13.04 -9.86 0.45
C THR A 40 -12.01 -10.69 1.21
N ALA A 41 -11.36 -10.14 2.24
CA ALA A 41 -10.37 -10.87 3.05
C ALA A 41 -11.03 -11.73 4.16
N PRO A 42 -10.36 -12.81 4.60
CA PRO A 42 -10.73 -13.57 5.79
C PRO A 42 -10.89 -12.70 7.06
N PRO A 43 -11.80 -13.07 7.99
CA PRO A 43 -12.07 -12.30 9.21
C PRO A 43 -10.82 -12.02 10.07
N TYR A 44 -9.96 -13.03 10.24
CA TYR A 44 -8.75 -12.91 11.05
C TYR A 44 -7.78 -11.83 10.56
N LEU A 45 -7.76 -11.51 9.27
CA LEU A 45 -6.94 -10.40 8.74
C LEU A 45 -7.60 -9.05 8.95
N LYS A 46 -8.93 -9.00 8.84
CA LYS A 46 -9.70 -7.77 9.08
C LYS A 46 -9.57 -7.32 10.53
N GLU A 47 -9.62 -8.25 11.47
CA GLU A 47 -9.49 -8.00 12.90
C GLU A 47 -8.14 -7.39 13.30
N LEU A 48 -7.09 -7.56 12.47
CA LEU A 48 -5.78 -6.94 12.68
C LEU A 48 -5.75 -5.45 12.34
N LEU A 49 -6.77 -4.92 11.65
CA LEU A 49 -6.84 -3.54 11.21
C LEU A 49 -7.96 -2.81 11.94
N THR A 50 -7.64 -1.63 12.47
CA THR A 50 -8.62 -0.79 13.15
C THR A 50 -8.99 0.40 12.26
N PRO A 51 -10.24 0.50 11.77
CA PRO A 51 -10.71 1.69 11.06
C PRO A 51 -10.55 2.94 11.92
N HIS A 52 -10.13 4.05 11.31
CA HIS A 52 -10.09 5.33 11.99
C HIS A 52 -11.50 5.92 12.06
N THR A 53 -12.19 5.71 13.18
CA THR A 53 -13.49 6.34 13.45
C THR A 53 -13.26 7.66 14.17
N SER A 54 -13.52 8.78 13.49
CA SER A 54 -13.63 10.08 14.15
C SER A 54 -15.05 10.25 14.70
N LEU A 55 -15.18 10.59 15.98
CA LEU A 55 -16.48 10.88 16.62
C LEU A 55 -17.17 12.15 16.06
N GLN A 56 -16.46 12.91 15.23
CA GLN A 56 -16.95 14.12 14.59
C GLN A 56 -16.96 13.94 13.07
N THR A 57 -18.07 14.33 12.42
CA THR A 57 -18.22 14.35 10.95
C THR A 57 -17.34 15.45 10.34
N SER A 58 -16.04 15.22 10.33
CA SER A 58 -15.07 16.05 9.61
C SER A 58 -14.85 15.48 8.21
N ARG A 59 -14.35 16.30 7.26
CA ARG A 59 -14.03 15.87 5.89
C ARG A 59 -13.05 14.68 5.86
N SER A 60 -12.19 14.55 6.88
CA SER A 60 -11.29 13.41 7.12
C SER A 60 -12.02 12.07 7.35
N SER A 61 -13.26 12.10 7.84
CA SER A 61 -14.10 10.90 8.05
C SER A 61 -14.42 10.17 6.75
N LYS A 62 -14.27 10.80 5.58
CA LYS A 62 -14.52 10.19 4.26
C LYS A 62 -13.29 9.51 3.65
N ALA A 63 -12.14 9.53 4.33
CA ALA A 63 -10.86 9.15 3.73
C ALA A 63 -10.47 7.67 3.92
N ASN A 64 -11.35 6.81 4.44
CA ASN A 64 -11.09 5.37 4.69
C ASN A 64 -9.75 5.12 5.42
N LEU A 65 -9.38 5.97 6.39
CA LEU A 65 -8.10 5.87 7.09
C LEU A 65 -8.10 4.72 8.11
N LEU A 66 -6.91 4.18 8.37
CA LEU A 66 -6.67 3.17 9.40
C LEU A 66 -5.91 3.77 10.58
N LYS A 67 -6.16 3.28 11.79
CA LYS A 67 -5.42 3.67 12.99
C LYS A 67 -4.19 2.78 13.16
N PRO A 68 -2.96 3.32 13.06
CA PRO A 68 -1.76 2.53 13.32
C PRO A 68 -1.69 2.12 14.80
N PRO A 69 -1.36 0.86 15.13
CA PRO A 69 -1.10 0.44 16.50
C PRO A 69 0.16 1.12 17.05
N ARG A 70 0.23 1.30 18.38
CA ARG A 70 1.45 1.74 19.04
C ARG A 70 2.39 0.55 19.22
N THR A 71 3.48 0.52 18.49
CA THR A 71 4.52 -0.50 18.60
C THR A 71 5.62 -0.03 19.57
N LYS A 72 6.13 -0.94 20.40
CA LYS A 72 7.29 -0.67 21.29
C LYS A 72 8.62 -1.03 20.62
N LEU A 73 8.59 -1.86 19.59
CA LEU A 73 9.76 -2.40 18.90
C LEU A 73 9.78 -1.93 17.44
N ARG A 74 10.76 -1.08 17.10
CA ARG A 74 10.90 -0.47 15.76
C ARG A 74 11.19 -1.46 14.63
N THR A 75 11.68 -2.66 14.93
CA THR A 75 12.06 -3.65 13.92
C THR A 75 10.95 -4.64 13.66
N MET A 76 10.70 -5.55 14.59
CA MET A 76 9.69 -6.60 14.43
C MET A 76 8.26 -6.06 14.51
N GLY A 77 8.02 -5.07 15.39
CA GLY A 77 6.69 -4.49 15.57
C GLY A 77 6.21 -3.73 14.33
N ASP A 78 7.08 -2.88 13.76
CA ASP A 78 6.72 -2.04 12.61
C ASP A 78 6.58 -2.82 11.31
N ARG A 79 7.23 -3.99 11.22
CA ARG A 79 7.12 -4.90 10.05
C ARG A 79 5.91 -5.82 10.10
N ALA A 80 5.23 -5.94 11.25
CA ALA A 80 4.03 -6.75 11.37
C ALA A 80 2.90 -6.15 10.52
N PHE A 81 2.04 -7.00 9.95
CA PHE A 81 0.95 -6.56 9.09
C PHE A 81 0.06 -5.50 9.77
N CYS A 82 -0.30 -5.70 11.04
CA CYS A 82 -1.13 -4.76 11.80
C CYS A 82 -0.52 -3.35 11.93
N SER A 83 0.80 -3.19 11.81
CA SER A 83 1.49 -1.90 11.85
C SER A 83 1.81 -1.36 10.46
N ALA A 84 2.37 -2.20 9.59
CA ALA A 84 2.79 -1.83 8.24
C ALA A 84 1.60 -1.45 7.34
N ALA A 85 0.47 -2.18 7.43
CA ALA A 85 -0.68 -1.94 6.58
C ALA A 85 -1.32 -0.57 6.79
N PRO A 86 -1.66 -0.13 8.02
CA PRO A 86 -2.16 1.22 8.26
C PRO A 86 -1.21 2.32 7.77
N SER A 87 0.10 2.14 7.97
CA SER A 87 1.12 3.11 7.55
C SER A 87 1.13 3.27 6.02
N LEU A 88 1.24 2.17 5.29
CA LEU A 88 1.26 2.16 3.83
C LEU A 88 -0.06 2.64 3.22
N TRP A 89 -1.19 2.17 3.78
CA TRP A 89 -2.51 2.55 3.31
C TRP A 89 -2.79 4.05 3.47
N ASN A 90 -2.47 4.62 4.63
CA ASN A 90 -2.71 6.05 4.88
C ASN A 90 -1.79 6.96 4.05
N ALA A 91 -0.63 6.45 3.61
CA ALA A 91 0.26 7.17 2.70
C ALA A 91 -0.25 7.21 1.25
N LEU A 92 -1.27 6.42 0.89
CA LEU A 92 -1.85 6.42 -0.44
C LEU A 92 -2.65 7.71 -0.71
N PRO A 93 -2.64 8.22 -1.95
CA PRO A 93 -3.54 9.28 -2.40
C PRO A 93 -5.02 8.92 -2.17
N ASP A 94 -5.84 9.93 -1.88
CA ASP A 94 -7.26 9.74 -1.57
C ASP A 94 -8.03 9.01 -2.68
N HIS A 95 -7.71 9.28 -3.95
CA HIS A 95 -8.37 8.63 -5.09
C HIS A 95 -8.11 7.11 -5.15
N LEU A 96 -6.98 6.62 -4.65
CA LEU A 96 -6.71 5.18 -4.58
C LEU A 96 -7.43 4.50 -3.41
N ARG A 97 -7.76 5.27 -2.35
CA ARG A 97 -8.51 4.80 -1.18
C ARG A 97 -10.03 4.87 -1.37
N ALA A 98 -10.51 5.51 -2.44
CA ALA A 98 -11.91 5.56 -2.77
C ALA A 98 -12.45 4.16 -3.14
N PRO A 99 -13.74 3.87 -2.89
CA PRO A 99 -14.35 2.61 -3.30
C PRO A 99 -14.26 2.42 -4.82
N GLN A 100 -13.65 1.32 -5.25
CA GLN A 100 -13.50 0.98 -6.67
C GLN A 100 -13.49 -0.54 -6.87
N THR A 101 -13.25 -1.02 -8.09
CA THR A 101 -13.04 -2.45 -8.32
C THR A 101 -11.63 -2.84 -7.90
N VAL A 102 -11.44 -4.11 -7.54
CA VAL A 102 -10.11 -4.64 -7.19
C VAL A 102 -9.11 -4.42 -8.34
N ASP A 103 -9.54 -4.58 -9.59
CA ASP A 103 -8.65 -4.42 -10.74
C ASP A 103 -8.32 -2.95 -11.04
N ALA A 104 -9.27 -2.03 -10.83
CA ALA A 104 -8.99 -0.59 -10.87
C ALA A 104 -7.95 -0.21 -9.80
N PHE A 105 -8.10 -0.73 -8.58
CA PHE A 105 -7.14 -0.51 -7.50
C PHE A 105 -5.75 -1.05 -7.83
N LYS A 106 -5.64 -2.30 -8.31
CA LYS A 106 -4.36 -2.92 -8.73
C LYS A 106 -3.63 -2.05 -9.76
N ASN A 107 -4.35 -1.60 -10.80
CA ASN A 107 -3.79 -0.79 -11.87
C ASN A 107 -3.35 0.60 -11.36
N GLY A 108 -4.21 1.27 -10.60
CA GLY A 108 -3.90 2.58 -10.01
C GLY A 108 -2.72 2.53 -9.04
N LEU A 109 -2.69 1.53 -8.15
CA LEU A 109 -1.61 1.33 -7.19
C LEU A 109 -0.28 1.03 -7.88
N LYS A 110 -0.28 0.15 -8.90
CA LYS A 110 0.93 -0.15 -9.68
C LYS A 110 1.47 1.12 -10.35
N THR A 111 0.59 1.92 -10.93
CA THR A 111 0.95 3.18 -11.60
C THR A 111 1.54 4.17 -10.60
N HIS A 112 0.90 4.36 -9.44
CA HIS A 112 1.39 5.25 -8.39
C HIS A 112 2.77 4.85 -7.87
N LEU A 113 2.97 3.56 -7.55
CA LEU A 113 4.26 3.07 -7.07
C LEU A 113 5.34 3.12 -8.16
N PHE A 114 4.98 2.86 -9.42
CA PHE A 114 5.92 2.96 -10.54
C PHE A 114 6.42 4.40 -10.73
N ASN A 115 5.50 5.36 -10.65
CA ASN A 115 5.86 6.78 -10.69
C ASN A 115 6.75 7.15 -9.50
N ARG A 116 6.44 6.67 -8.29
CA ARG A 116 7.30 6.91 -7.11
C ARG A 116 8.72 6.36 -7.26
N ALA A 117 8.92 5.29 -8.05
CA ALA A 117 10.22 4.66 -8.24
C ALA A 117 11.08 5.33 -9.32
N PHE A 118 10.45 5.92 -10.35
CA PHE A 118 11.12 6.29 -11.61
C PHE A 118 10.77 7.69 -12.13
N SER A 119 9.98 8.48 -11.40
CA SER A 119 9.71 9.89 -11.72
C SER A 119 10.78 10.82 -11.15
#